data_AF-Q9U7F9-F1
#
_entry.id   AF-Q9U7F9-F1
#
_cell.length_a   1.000
_cell.length_b   1.000
_cell.length_c   1.000
_cell.angle_alpha   90.00
_cell.angle_beta   90.00
_cell.angle_gamma   90.00
#
_symmetry.space_group_name_H-M   'P 1'
#
loop_
_entity.id
_entity.type
_entity.pdbx_description
1 polymer ?
#
loop_
_entity_poly.entity_id
_entity_poly.type
_entity_poly.pdbx_seq_one_letter_code
_entity_poly.pdbx_strand_id
1 'polypeptide(L)' 'HHNLESIDTTSMTHKLLLEVCMAAKYEGNSIETYYTPYQHNNEGTASQLCTVL' A
#
# COMPACT_ATOMS: atom_id res chain seq x y z
N HIS A 1 6.29 0.65 12.31
CA HIS A 1 5.96 1.77 11.42
C HIS A 1 6.95 1.73 10.26
N HIS A 2 6.47 1.40 9.06
CA HIS A 2 7.27 1.40 7.83
C HIS A 2 6.64 2.42 6.91
N ASN A 3 7.24 3.61 6.81
CA ASN A 3 6.85 4.62 5.84
C ASN A 3 8.10 5.09 5.09
N LEU A 4 7.92 5.47 3.83
CA LEU A 4 9.03 5.91 3.00
C LEU A 4 9.54 7.32 3.38
N GLU A 5 8.78 8.04 4.22
CA GLU A 5 9.10 9.41 4.66
C GLU A 5 10.38 9.50 5.51
N SER A 6 10.77 8.41 6.17
CA SER A 6 11.91 8.38 7.11
C SER A 6 13.12 7.60 6.58
N ILE A 7 13.16 7.27 5.29
CA ILE A 7 14.25 6.48 4.71
C ILE A 7 15.50 7.35 4.50
N ASP A 8 16.63 6.86 5.02
CA ASP A 8 17.96 7.40 4.73
C ASP A 8 18.38 7.04 3.29
N THR A 9 18.41 8.04 2.41
CA THR A 9 18.71 7.89 0.97
C THR A 9 20.20 7.76 0.65
N THR A 10 21.09 7.93 1.64
CA THR A 10 22.54 7.89 1.42
C THR A 10 23.18 6.51 1.54
N SER A 11 22.49 5.50 2.09
CA SER A 11 23.04 4.14 2.31
C SER A 11 22.13 3.03 1.76
N MET A 12 21.87 3.05 0.45
CA MET A 12 20.66 2.43 -0.12
C MET A 12 20.81 1.07 -0.80
N THR A 13 22.01 0.53 -1.04
CA THR A 13 22.17 -0.52 -2.08
C THR A 13 21.37 -1.80 -1.81
N HIS A 14 20.93 -2.08 -0.57
CA HIS A 14 19.99 -3.18 -0.28
C HIS A 14 18.84 -2.81 0.67
N LYS A 15 18.95 -1.69 1.40
CA LYS A 15 17.93 -1.28 2.38
C LYS A 15 16.67 -0.70 1.71
N LEU A 16 16.83 0.01 0.59
CA LEU A 16 15.72 0.65 -0.09
C LEU A 16 14.67 -0.36 -0.56
N LEU A 17 15.14 -1.42 -1.23
CA LEU A 17 14.26 -2.46 -1.76
C LEU A 17 13.47 -3.13 -0.64
N LEU A 18 14.12 -3.41 0.50
CA LEU A 18 13.45 -4.00 1.66
C LEU A 18 12.36 -3.08 2.23
N GLU A 19 12.68 -1.79 2.45
CA GLU A 19 11.72 -0.82 2.99
C GLU A 19 10.53 -0.61 2.05
N VAL A 20 10.78 -0.55 0.73
CA VAL A 20 9.73 -0.45 -0.30
C VAL A 20 8.86 -1.71 -0.33
N CYS A 21 9.45 -2.90 -0.31
CA CYS A 21 8.69 -4.15 -0.28
C CYS A 21 7.84 -4.28 0.99
N MET A 22 8.37 -3.87 2.14
CA MET A 22 7.61 -3.89 3.39
C MET A 22 6.46 -2.87 3.39
N ALA A 23 6.69 -1.65 2.92
CA ALA A 23 5.65 -0.64 2.76
C ALA A 23 4.53 -1.16 1.82
N ALA A 24 4.88 -1.70 0.65
CA ALA A 24 3.92 -2.26 -0.30
C ALA A 24 3.09 -3.41 0.30
N LYS A 25 3.70 -4.27 1.13
CA LYS A 25 2.99 -5.34 1.85
C LYS A 25 1.95 -4.78 2.82
N TYR A 26 2.31 -3.75 3.59
CA TYR A 26 1.37 -3.15 4.56
C TYR A 26 0.22 -2.43 3.86
N GLU A 27 0.51 -1.64 2.82
CA GLU A 27 -0.54 -0.97 2.03
C GLU A 27 -1.46 -1.99 1.33
N GLY A 28 -0.89 -3.07 0.78
CA GLY A 28 -1.65 -4.17 0.19
C GLY A 28 -2.58 -4.86 1.20
N ASN A 29 -2.12 -5.12 2.42
CA ASN A 29 -2.95 -5.67 3.51
C ASN A 29 -4.08 -4.71 3.92
N SER A 30 -3.80 -3.40 3.95
CA SER A 30 -4.81 -2.38 4.25
C SER A 30 -5.92 -2.39 3.18
N ILE A 31 -5.53 -2.47 1.90
CA ILE A 31 -6.48 -2.64 0.81
C ILE A 31 -7.26 -3.95 1.02
N GLU A 32 -6.61 -5.09 1.14
CA GLU A 32 -7.31 -6.38 1.30
C GLU A 32 -8.29 -6.38 2.48
N THR A 33 -7.89 -5.88 3.65
CA THR A 33 -8.73 -5.96 4.86
C THR A 33 -9.90 -4.98 4.82
N TYR A 34 -9.64 -3.71 4.47
CA TYR A 34 -10.67 -2.67 4.50
C TYR A 34 -11.53 -2.66 3.25
N TYR A 35 -11.00 -3.10 2.10
CA TYR A 35 -11.67 -2.96 0.80
C TYR A 35 -12.52 -4.17 0.41
N THR A 36 -12.16 -5.38 0.84
CA THR A 36 -12.90 -6.61 0.49
C THR A 36 -14.42 -6.52 0.75
N PRO A 37 -14.92 -5.89 1.84
CA PRO A 37 -16.35 -5.70 2.06
C PRO A 37 -17.05 -4.81 1.02
N TYR A 38 -16.33 -3.90 0.37
CA TYR A 38 -16.87 -2.95 -0.60
C TYR A 38 -16.74 -3.42 -2.05
N GLN A 39 -15.95 -4.48 -2.31
CA GLN A 39 -15.77 -5.04 -3.66
C GLN A 39 -17.07 -5.63 -4.25
N HIS A 40 -17.90 -6.26 -3.43
CA HIS A 40 -19.14 -6.91 -3.89
C HIS A 40 -20.34 -5.94 -4.02
N ASN A 41 -20.28 -4.77 -3.39
CA ASN A 41 -21.39 -3.80 -3.37
C ASN A 41 -21.25 -2.68 -4.42
N ASN A 42 -20.14 -2.65 -5.17
CA ASN A 42 -19.80 -1.60 -6.14
C ASN A 42 -19.52 -2.18 -7.53
N GLU A 43 -20.37 -3.09 -8.01
CA GLU A 43 -20.28 -3.59 -9.38
C GLU A 43 -20.42 -2.42 -10.37
N GLY A 44 -19.38 -2.18 -11.18
CA GLY A 44 -19.31 -1.07 -12.13
C GLY A 44 -18.62 0.20 -11.63
N THR A 45 -18.36 0.35 -10.33
CA THR A 45 -17.67 1.51 -9.73
C THR A 45 -16.48 1.15 -8.85
N ALA A 46 -16.05 -0.12 -8.84
CA ALA A 46 -14.91 -0.61 -8.07
C ALA A 46 -13.62 0.25 -8.26
N SER A 47 -13.42 0.87 -9.43
CA SER A 47 -12.29 1.78 -9.68
C SER A 47 -12.34 3.09 -8.88
N GLN A 48 -13.51 3.55 -8.45
CA GLN A 48 -13.66 4.75 -7.64
C GLN A 48 -13.10 4.57 -6.23
N LEU A 49 -13.09 3.34 -5.72
CA LEU A 49 -12.53 3.03 -4.42
C LEU A 49 -10.99 3.10 -4.41
N CYS A 50 -10.35 2.99 -5.58
CA CYS A 50 -8.92 3.26 -5.74
C CYS A 50 -8.57 4.75 -5.73
N THR A 51 -9.55 5.67 -5.75
CA THR A 51 -9.30 7.13 -5.79
C THR A 51 -9.45 7.84 -4.45
N VAL A 52 -9.80 7.10 -3.38
CA VAL A 52 -10.01 7.65 -2.03
C VAL A 52 -8.80 7.42 -1.11
N LEU A 53 -7.83 6.62 -1.55
CA LEU A 53 -6.54 6.36 -0.88
C LEU A 53 -5.43 7.13 -1.59
#